data_AF-A0A7X7QZE8-F1
#
_entry.id   AF-A0A7X7QZE8-F1
#
_cell.length_a   1.000
_cell.length_b   1.000
_cell.length_c   1.000
_cell.angle_alpha   90.00
_cell.angle_beta   90.00
_cell.angle_gamma   90.00
#
_symmetry.space_group_name_H-M   'P 1'
#
loop_
_entity.id
_entity.type
_entity.pdbx_description
1 polymer ?
#
loop_
_entity_poly.entity_id
_entity_poly.type
_entity_poly.pdbx_seq_one_letter_code
_entity_poly.pdbx_strand_id
1 'polypeptide(L)' 'MKDRMTVSGLRCEYKDNPLGIDTPKPRLSWLVNDARRGARQTAYRILAASSRAILAADK' A
#
# COMPACT_ATOMS: atom_id res chain seq x y z
N MET A 1 11.92 -3.29 22.00
CA MET A 1 11.97 -3.34 20.52
C MET A 1 11.10 -2.21 20.00
N LYS A 2 11.62 -1.38 19.09
CA LYS A 2 10.92 -0.19 18.55
C LYS A 2 9.59 -0.61 17.89
N ASP A 3 8.48 -0.02 18.32
CA ASP A 3 7.19 -0.15 17.65
C ASP A 3 7.35 0.37 16.21
N ARG A 4 7.45 -0.56 15.26
CA ARG A 4 7.60 -0.22 13.84
C ARG A 4 6.21 -0.14 13.24
N MET A 5 5.88 1.02 12.68
CA MET A 5 4.70 1.18 11.82
C MET A 5 4.73 0.11 10.71
N THR A 6 3.60 -0.54 10.50
CA THR A 6 3.41 -1.51 9.41
C THR A 6 2.23 -1.12 8.54
N VAL A 7 2.25 -1.61 7.30
CA VAL A 7 1.16 -1.45 6.34
C VAL A 7 0.44 -2.79 6.19
N SER A 8 -0.90 -2.77 6.20
CA SER A 8 -1.73 -3.95 5.93
C SER A 8 -2.94 -3.58 5.08
N GLY A 9 -3.76 -4.56 4.70
CA GLY A 9 -5.03 -4.33 4.02
C GLY A 9 -4.91 -3.57 2.70
N LEU A 10 -3.90 -3.90 1.88
CA LEU A 10 -3.71 -3.30 0.56
C LEU A 10 -4.92 -3.61 -0.32
N ARG A 11 -5.53 -2.57 -0.89
CA ARG A 11 -6.69 -2.70 -1.78
C ARG A 11 -6.54 -1.80 -3.00
N CYS A 12 -7.15 -2.24 -4.10
CA CYS A 12 -7.35 -1.46 -5.31
C CYS A 12 -8.85 -1.44 -5.60
N GLU A 13 -9.46 -0.26 -5.76
CA GLU A 13 -10.91 -0.10 -5.94
C GLU A 13 -11.73 -0.87 -4.87
N TYR A 14 -11.30 -0.75 -3.61
CA TYR A 14 -11.87 -1.43 -2.42
C TYR A 14 -11.82 -2.96 -2.42
N LYS A 15 -11.14 -3.59 -3.39
CA LYS A 15 -11.01 -5.05 -3.51
C LYS A 15 -9.59 -5.51 -3.20
N ASP A 16 -9.49 -6.75 -2.71
CA ASP A 16 -8.22 -7.46 -2.52
C ASP A 16 -7.83 -8.14 -3.85
N ASN A 17 -6.61 -7.84 -4.35
CA ASN A 17 -6.05 -8.38 -5.59
C ASN A 17 -7.04 -8.48 -6.77
N PRO A 18 -7.73 -7.39 -7.17
CA PRO A 18 -8.76 -7.47 -8.21
C PRO A 18 -8.20 -7.74 -9.61
N LEU A 19 -9.02 -8.39 -10.44
CA LEU A 19 -8.86 -8.48 -11.88
C LEU A 19 -9.96 -7.66 -12.57
N GLY A 20 -9.70 -7.15 -13.77
CA GLY A 20 -10.69 -6.40 -14.57
C GLY A 20 -10.98 -4.99 -14.03
N ILE A 21 -9.93 -4.23 -13.68
CA ILE A 21 -10.05 -2.82 -13.33
C ILE A 21 -9.96 -1.97 -14.61
N ASP A 22 -11.08 -1.40 -15.04
CA ASP A 22 -11.15 -0.62 -16.28
C ASP A 22 -10.89 0.89 -16.05
N THR A 23 -10.86 1.35 -14.79
CA THR A 23 -10.53 2.75 -14.51
C THR A 23 -9.04 3.01 -14.76
N PRO A 24 -8.68 4.02 -15.58
CA PRO A 24 -7.28 4.36 -15.80
C PRO A 24 -6.60 4.98 -14.56
N LYS A 25 -7.39 5.39 -13.55
CA LYS A 25 -6.89 5.99 -12.31
C LYS A 25 -7.49 5.26 -11.10
N PRO A 26 -7.02 4.04 -10.78
CA PRO A 26 -7.56 3.27 -9.68
C PRO A 26 -7.21 3.90 -8.32
N ARG A 27 -8.15 3.81 -7.39
CA ARG A 27 -7.99 4.16 -5.98
C ARG A 27 -7.24 3.06 -5.26
N LEU A 28 -6.07 3.40 -4.74
CA LEU A 28 -5.27 2.54 -3.90
C LEU A 28 -5.51 2.90 -2.44
N SER A 29 -5.67 1.91 -1.58
CA SER A 29 -5.82 2.12 -0.14
C SER A 29 -5.07 1.08 0.68
N TRP A 30 -4.75 1.47 1.91
CA TRP A 30 -4.01 0.65 2.87
C TRP A 30 -4.36 1.08 4.29
N LEU A 31 -4.07 0.19 5.24
CA LEU A 31 -4.15 0.47 6.67
C LEU A 31 -2.75 0.70 7.24
N VAL A 32 -2.64 1.68 8.13
CA VAL A 32 -1.42 1.95 8.90
C VAL A 32 -1.62 1.43 10.31
N ASN A 33 -0.78 0.47 10.73
CA ASN A 33 -0.80 -0.06 12.08
C ASN A 33 0.41 0.46 12.84
N ASP A 34 0.15 1.18 13.93
CA ASP A 34 1.17 1.76 14.81
C ASP A 34 0.63 1.75 16.25
N ALA A 35 1.42 1.27 17.20
CA ALA A 35 1.00 1.16 18.60
C ALA A 35 1.01 2.52 19.33
N ARG A 36 1.68 3.54 18.78
CA ARG A 36 1.82 4.84 19.43
C ARG A 36 0.51 5.63 19.32
N ARG A 37 0.03 6.12 20.46
CA ARG A 37 -1.13 7.04 20.50
C ARG A 37 -0.81 8.32 19.71
N GLY A 38 -1.74 8.71 18.84
CA GLY A 38 -1.58 9.91 18.01
C GLY A 38 -0.64 9.72 16.81
N ALA A 39 -0.22 8.49 16.52
CA ALA A 39 0.50 8.20 15.28
C ALA A 39 -0.34 8.62 14.07
N ARG A 40 0.29 9.31 13.13
CA ARG A 40 -0.31 9.68 11.85
C ARG A 40 0.67 9.39 10.73
N GLN A 41 0.15 8.98 9.58
CA GLN A 41 0.91 8.94 8.36
C GLN A 41 1.12 10.37 7.85
N THR A 42 2.38 10.76 7.62
CA THR A 42 2.73 12.09 7.09
C THR A 42 3.16 12.07 5.63
N ALA A 43 3.58 10.91 5.13
CA ALA A 43 4.01 10.71 3.76
C ALA A 43 3.71 9.27 3.29
N TYR A 44 3.76 9.05 1.99
CA TYR A 44 3.65 7.74 1.37
C TYR A 44 4.52 7.67 0.12
N ARG A 45 4.92 6.44 -0.24
CA ARG A 45 5.49 6.09 -1.54
C ARG A 45 4.73 4.87 -2.05
N ILE A 46 4.23 4.94 -3.28
CA ILE A 46 3.58 3.81 -3.95
C ILE A 46 4.54 3.34 -5.04
N LEU A 47 4.79 2.04 -5.08
CA LEU A 47 5.54 1.38 -6.15
C LEU A 47 4.59 0.46 -6.90
N ALA A 48 4.60 0.55 -8.22
CA ALA A 48 3.81 -0.29 -9.10
C ALA A 48 4.71 -0.77 -10.24
N ALA A 49 4.53 -2.03 -10.65
CA ALA A 49 5.33 -2.63 -11.70
C ALA A 49 4.54 -3.68 -12.47
N SER A 50 4.94 -3.92 -13.72
CA SER A 50 4.37 -4.98 -14.57
C SER A 50 4.81 -6.39 -14.19
N SER A 51 5.81 -6.54 -13.30
CA SER A 51 6.25 -7.84 -12.78
C SER A 51 6.79 -7.72 -11.36
N ARG A 52 6.77 -8.85 -10.62
CA ARG A 52 7.32 -8.92 -9.26
C ARG A 52 8.82 -8.63 -9.20
N ALA A 53 9.58 -9.03 -10.22
CA ALA A 53 11.02 -8.82 -10.26
C ALA A 53 11.38 -7.33 -10.37
N ILE A 54 10.63 -6.56 -11.18
CA ILE A 54 10.82 -5.10 -11.28
C ILE A 54 10.46 -4.43 -9.95
N LEU A 55 9.36 -4.84 -9.31
CA LEU A 55 8.95 -4.29 -8.01
C LEU A 55 10.00 -4.55 -6.92
N ALA A 56 10.58 -5.75 -6.90
CA ALA A 56 11.59 -6.14 -5.92
C ALA A 56 12.91 -5.33 -6.01
N ALA A 57 13.13 -4.62 -7.12
CA ALA A 57 14.27 -3.71 -7.25
C ALA A 57 14.11 -2.40 -6.46
N ASP A 58 12.92 -2.13 -5.88
CA ASP A 58 12.60 -0.96 -5.04
C ASP A 58 12.99 0.41 -5.66
N LYS A 59 12.85 0.51 -6.98
CA LYS A 59 13.14 1.73 -7.76
C LYS A 59 11.92 2.61 -7.91
#